data_AF-A0A382ZRN4-F1
#
_entry.id   AF-A0A382ZRN4-F1
#
_cell.length_a   1.000
_cell.length_b   1.000
_cell.length_c   1.000
_cell.angle_alpha   90.00
_cell.angle_beta   90.00
_cell.angle_gamma   90.00
#
_symmetry.space_group_name_H-M   'P 1'
#
loop_
_entity.id
_entity.type
_entity.pdbx_description
1 polymer ?
#
loop_
_entity_poly.entity_id
_entity_poly.type
_entity_poly.pdbx_seq_one_letter_code
_entity_poly.pdbx_strand_id
1 'polypeptide(L)'
;MRIRGISLGIEIAFAATLFFLVWGGAVSSTKFKIEKTEVISKGKPRSTRILEYKNRDQVKTSQYGGWLNRNLGGTGFFRTQKIEGRWWLVDPDGYLFISMGLNSFKPNDSALSTSIMEAKFGHKTGWLSHE
;
A
#
# COMPACT_ATOMS: atom_id res chain seq x y z
N MET A 1 68.59 3.20 35.15
CA MET A 1 67.84 4.33 34.57
C MET A 1 66.46 3.83 34.18
N ARG A 2 65.41 4.50 34.69
CA ARG A 2 64.01 4.07 34.63
C ARG A 2 63.41 4.43 33.28
N ILE A 3 63.20 3.46 32.39
CA ILE A 3 62.41 3.68 31.16
C ILE A 3 61.00 3.16 31.45
N ARG A 4 60.21 3.99 32.14
CA ARG A 4 58.75 3.82 32.23
C ARG A 4 58.12 4.80 31.24
N GLY A 5 57.28 4.31 30.34
CA GLY A 5 56.21 5.14 29.76
C GLY A 5 56.14 5.24 28.25
N ILE A 6 56.11 4.13 27.50
CA ILE A 6 55.65 4.16 26.09
C ILE A 6 54.71 2.97 25.75
N SER A 7 54.72 1.88 26.51
CA SER A 7 54.02 0.63 26.14
C SER A 7 52.48 0.65 26.24
N LEU A 8 51.87 1.53 27.04
CA LEU A 8 50.44 1.39 27.37
C LEU A 8 49.49 2.06 26.34
N GLY A 9 49.95 3.03 25.56
CA GLY A 9 49.10 3.78 24.62
C GLY A 9 48.87 3.06 23.28
N ILE A 10 49.86 2.31 22.80
CA ILE A 10 49.79 1.59 21.52
C ILE A 10 48.95 0.32 21.64
N GLU A 11 49.06 -0.39 22.77
CA GLU A 11 48.26 -1.59 23.08
C GLU A 11 46.76 -1.27 23.16
N ILE A 12 46.37 -0.15 23.78
CA ILE A 12 44.96 0.25 23.90
C ILE A 12 44.39 0.68 22.54
N ALA A 13 45.19 1.35 21.69
CA ALA A 13 44.79 1.72 20.34
C ALA A 13 44.61 0.49 19.43
N PHE A 14 45.49 -0.52 19.55
CA PHE A 14 45.35 -1.78 18.83
C PHE A 14 44.15 -2.60 19.32
N ALA A 15 43.93 -2.67 20.64
CA ALA A 15 42.78 -3.38 21.21
C ALA A 15 41.43 -2.73 20.84
N ALA A 16 41.34 -1.39 20.85
CA ALA A 16 40.12 -0.68 20.45
C ALA A 16 39.82 -0.82 18.94
N THR A 17 40.85 -0.85 18.09
CA THR A 17 40.69 -1.05 16.64
C THR A 17 40.28 -2.50 16.32
N LEU A 18 40.82 -3.48 17.03
CA LEU A 18 40.40 -4.89 16.90
C LEU A 18 38.95 -5.08 17.36
N PHE A 19 38.52 -4.37 18.42
CA PHE A 19 37.16 -4.47 18.93
C PHE A 19 36.12 -3.96 17.91
N PHE A 20 36.43 -2.88 17.19
CA PHE A 20 35.56 -2.38 16.12
C PHE A 20 35.60 -3.24 14.84
N LEU A 21 36.74 -3.85 14.50
CA LEU A 21 36.83 -4.75 13.34
C LEU A 21 36.18 -6.12 13.58
N VAL A 22 36.23 -6.64 14.80
CA VAL A 22 35.66 -7.96 15.14
C VAL A 22 34.18 -7.86 15.53
N TRP A 23 33.74 -6.74 16.11
CA TRP A 23 32.39 -6.60 16.67
C TRP A 23 31.52 -5.49 16.06
N GLY A 24 32.11 -4.55 15.31
CA GLY A 24 31.38 -3.41 14.72
C GLY A 24 30.56 -3.73 13.46
N GLY A 25 30.64 -4.97 12.94
CA GLY A 25 29.96 -5.38 11.70
C GLY A 25 28.51 -5.86 11.86
N ALA A 26 27.97 -5.88 13.08
CA ALA A 26 26.64 -6.43 13.36
C ALA A 26 25.59 -5.36 13.67
N VAL A 27 25.54 -4.28 12.86
CA VAL A 27 24.38 -3.38 12.86
C VAL A 27 23.85 -3.29 11.45
N SER A 28 22.56 -3.58 11.33
CA SER A 28 21.77 -3.59 10.09
C SER A 28 21.91 -4.86 9.24
N SER A 29 21.27 -5.93 9.71
CA SER A 29 20.14 -6.43 8.96
C SER A 29 19.30 -7.33 9.85
N THR A 30 18.24 -6.77 10.44
CA THR A 30 17.06 -7.58 10.73
C THR A 30 16.49 -8.00 9.38
N LYS A 31 17.15 -8.97 8.74
CA LYS A 31 16.57 -9.76 7.67
C LYS A 31 15.43 -10.50 8.32
N PHE A 32 14.22 -9.96 8.23
CA PHE A 32 13.02 -10.78 8.28
C PHE A 32 13.08 -11.73 7.09
N LYS A 33 13.85 -12.81 7.27
CA LYS A 33 13.91 -13.92 6.34
C LYS A 33 12.68 -14.74 6.65
N ILE A 34 11.74 -14.76 5.73
CA ILE A 34 10.62 -15.69 5.78
C ILE A 34 11.25 -17.07 5.57
N GLU A 35 11.48 -17.82 6.66
CA GLU A 35 12.12 -19.15 6.59
C GLU A 35 11.16 -20.20 6.02
N LYS A 36 9.85 -19.97 6.16
CA LYS A 36 8.82 -20.87 5.64
C LYS A 36 7.55 -20.10 5.31
N THR A 37 7.13 -20.14 4.05
CA THR A 37 5.79 -19.71 3.65
C THR A 37 4.86 -20.92 3.80
N GLU A 38 4.33 -21.13 5.00
CA GLU A 38 3.17 -22.00 5.12
C GLU A 38 1.92 -21.17 4.86
N VAL A 39 1.07 -21.67 3.98
CA VAL A 39 -0.28 -21.15 3.81
C VAL A 39 -1.04 -21.47 5.11
N ILE A 40 -0.98 -20.53 6.06
CA ILE A 40 -1.52 -20.63 7.44
C ILE A 40 -3.01 -21.02 7.44
N SER A 41 -3.67 -20.84 6.30
CA SER A 41 -4.97 -21.41 5.98
C SER A 41 -5.14 -21.30 4.47
N LYS A 42 -5.58 -22.37 3.78
CA LYS A 42 -6.28 -22.24 2.49
C LYS A 42 -7.64 -21.61 2.77
N GLY A 43 -7.62 -20.43 3.37
CA GLY A 43 -8.78 -19.76 3.92
C GLY A 43 -9.70 -19.52 2.74
N LYS A 44 -10.79 -20.30 2.66
CA LYS A 44 -11.96 -19.85 1.93
C LYS A 44 -12.15 -18.41 2.39
N PRO A 45 -12.17 -17.41 1.49
CA PRO A 45 -12.47 -16.05 1.89
C PRO A 45 -13.76 -16.14 2.69
N ARG A 46 -13.68 -15.94 4.01
CA ARG A 46 -14.90 -15.77 4.79
C ARG A 46 -15.44 -14.49 4.22
N SER A 47 -16.60 -14.56 3.55
CA SER A 47 -17.34 -13.36 3.17
C SER A 47 -17.37 -12.50 4.42
N THR A 48 -16.56 -11.45 4.44
CA THR A 48 -16.56 -10.53 5.56
C THR A 48 -17.98 -9.99 5.57
N ARG A 49 -18.58 -9.87 6.75
CA ARG A 49 -19.95 -9.37 6.96
C ARG A 49 -20.28 -8.08 6.17
N ILE A 50 -19.25 -7.38 5.71
CA ILE A 50 -19.27 -6.21 4.82
C ILE A 50 -19.81 -6.52 3.41
N LEU A 51 -19.58 -7.71 2.83
CA LEU A 51 -20.10 -8.07 1.50
C LEU A 51 -21.58 -8.50 1.51
N GLU A 52 -22.09 -8.95 2.65
CA GLU A 52 -23.53 -9.20 2.88
C GLU A 52 -24.34 -7.90 3.06
N TYR A 53 -23.68 -6.74 3.02
CA TYR A 53 -24.29 -5.43 3.15
C TYR A 53 -25.02 -4.99 1.87
N LYS A 54 -26.00 -5.79 1.44
CA LYS A 54 -26.72 -5.61 0.17
C LYS A 54 -27.99 -4.76 0.30
N ASN A 55 -28.26 -4.19 1.47
CA ASN A 55 -29.59 -3.66 1.82
C ASN A 55 -29.55 -2.28 2.52
N ARG A 56 -28.81 -1.32 1.95
CA ARG A 56 -29.08 0.10 2.16
C ARG A 56 -29.91 0.61 0.99
N ASP A 57 -30.81 1.55 1.25
CA ASP A 57 -31.46 2.34 0.19
C ASP A 57 -30.37 2.88 -0.72
N GLN A 58 -30.24 2.30 -1.91
CA GLN A 58 -29.20 2.70 -2.84
C GLN A 58 -29.55 4.10 -3.31
N VAL A 59 -28.69 5.06 -2.96
CA VAL A 59 -28.77 6.41 -3.51
C VAL A 59 -28.74 6.28 -5.02
N LYS A 60 -29.76 6.79 -5.70
CA LYS A 60 -29.79 6.77 -7.16
C LYS A 60 -28.69 7.68 -7.68
N THR A 61 -27.82 7.12 -8.51
CA THR A 61 -26.69 7.85 -9.10
C THR A 61 -26.80 7.96 -10.60
N SER A 62 -26.14 8.97 -11.17
CA SER A 62 -25.89 9.09 -12.60
C SER A 62 -24.96 7.97 -13.09
N GLN A 63 -24.74 7.91 -14.41
CA GLN A 63 -23.76 7.00 -15.02
C GLN A 63 -22.31 7.23 -14.51
N TYR A 64 -22.04 8.43 -13.97
CA TYR A 64 -20.74 8.80 -13.42
C TYR A 64 -20.68 8.72 -11.88
N GLY A 65 -21.75 8.26 -11.22
CA GLY A 65 -21.81 8.16 -9.76
C GLY A 65 -22.25 9.44 -9.04
N GLY A 66 -22.68 10.48 -9.77
CA GLY A 66 -23.21 11.71 -9.18
C GLY A 66 -24.61 11.52 -8.58
N TRP A 67 -24.94 12.29 -7.54
CA TRP A 67 -26.21 12.18 -6.81
C TRP A 67 -27.38 12.78 -7.59
N LEU A 68 -28.32 11.94 -8.03
CA LEU A 68 -29.41 12.36 -8.92
C LEU A 68 -30.36 13.42 -8.36
N ASN A 69 -30.38 13.65 -7.04
CA ASN A 69 -31.28 14.64 -6.45
C ASN A 69 -30.80 16.08 -6.61
N ARG A 70 -29.55 16.32 -7.05
CA ARG A 70 -29.00 17.67 -7.14
C ARG A 70 -28.18 17.87 -8.41
N ASN A 71 -28.84 18.41 -9.45
CA ASN A 71 -28.25 18.77 -10.74
C ASN A 71 -28.00 20.28 -10.84
N LEU A 72 -26.87 20.68 -11.41
CA LEU A 72 -26.36 22.05 -11.55
C LEU A 72 -26.06 22.42 -13.01
N GLY A 73 -26.47 21.59 -13.97
CA GLY A 73 -26.12 21.70 -15.39
C GLY A 73 -24.81 20.99 -15.71
N GLY A 74 -24.89 20.07 -16.68
CA GLY A 74 -23.77 19.31 -17.20
C GLY A 74 -22.94 20.11 -18.21
N THR A 75 -21.63 19.91 -18.17
CA THR A 75 -20.67 20.51 -19.12
C THR A 75 -19.97 19.45 -19.97
N GLY A 76 -20.30 18.17 -19.79
CA GLY A 76 -19.60 17.05 -20.42
C GLY A 76 -18.26 16.69 -19.76
N PHE A 77 -17.86 17.40 -18.69
CA PHE A 77 -16.63 17.17 -17.95
C PHE A 77 -16.84 17.32 -16.45
N PHE A 78 -16.01 16.64 -15.66
CA PHE A 78 -15.94 16.90 -14.21
C PHE A 78 -15.48 18.33 -13.94
N ARG A 79 -16.10 18.97 -12.96
CA ARG A 79 -15.75 20.33 -12.53
C ARG A 79 -15.91 20.51 -11.03
N THR A 80 -15.31 21.55 -10.47
CA THR A 80 -15.50 21.96 -9.08
C THR A 80 -16.52 23.09 -9.00
N GLN A 81 -17.33 23.12 -7.95
CA GLN A 81 -18.23 24.24 -7.69
C GLN A 81 -18.44 24.43 -6.18
N LYS A 82 -18.46 25.69 -5.74
CA LYS A 82 -18.80 26.05 -4.36
C LYS A 82 -20.29 26.36 -4.27
N ILE A 83 -21.00 25.67 -3.38
CA ILE A 83 -22.46 25.75 -3.19
C ILE A 83 -22.72 25.86 -1.70
N GLU A 84 -23.48 26.88 -1.29
CA GLU A 84 -23.82 27.09 0.13
C GLU A 84 -22.58 27.06 1.05
N GLY A 85 -21.46 27.61 0.58
CA GLY A 85 -20.20 27.63 1.33
C GLY A 85 -19.35 26.35 1.23
N ARG A 86 -19.85 25.26 0.65
CA ARG A 86 -19.14 23.97 0.54
C ARG A 86 -18.64 23.71 -0.88
N TRP A 87 -17.43 23.16 -1.00
CA TRP A 87 -16.89 22.70 -2.27
C TRP A 87 -17.39 21.31 -2.62
N TRP A 88 -17.81 21.16 -3.88
CA TRP A 88 -18.24 19.90 -4.47
C TRP A 88 -17.52 19.66 -5.79
N LEU A 89 -17.40 18.38 -6.14
CA LEU A 89 -17.24 18.00 -7.54
C LEU A 89 -18.63 17.91 -8.18
N VAL A 90 -18.68 18.15 -9.47
CA VAL A 90 -19.86 18.00 -10.31
C VAL A 90 -19.47 17.08 -11.46
N ASP A 91 -20.28 16.07 -11.72
CA ASP A 91 -20.06 15.13 -12.80
C ASP A 91 -20.37 15.74 -14.19
N PRO A 92 -20.01 15.05 -15.29
CA PRO A 92 -20.28 15.53 -16.66
C PRO A 92 -21.74 15.87 -16.96
N ASP A 93 -22.69 15.18 -16.32
CA ASP A 93 -24.14 15.35 -16.49
C ASP A 93 -24.72 16.45 -15.57
N GLY A 94 -23.90 17.01 -14.67
CA GLY A 94 -24.22 18.14 -13.81
C GLY A 94 -24.58 17.77 -12.37
N TYR A 95 -24.47 16.52 -11.96
CA TYR A 95 -24.83 16.07 -10.62
C TYR A 95 -23.69 16.19 -9.61
N LEU A 96 -24.03 16.47 -8.35
CA LEU A 96 -23.06 16.52 -7.27
C LEU A 96 -22.34 15.19 -7.08
N PHE A 97 -21.02 15.23 -6.96
CA PHE A 97 -20.16 14.06 -6.91
C PHE A 97 -19.20 14.12 -5.73
N ILE A 98 -18.94 12.96 -5.12
CA ILE A 98 -17.90 12.74 -4.12
C ILE A 98 -16.94 11.69 -4.68
N SER A 99 -15.66 12.06 -4.82
CA SER A 99 -14.63 11.12 -5.25
C SER A 99 -14.23 10.23 -4.07
N MET A 100 -14.67 8.96 -4.13
CA MET A 100 -14.27 7.91 -3.20
C MET A 100 -13.68 6.76 -4.01
N GLY A 101 -12.42 6.43 -3.77
CA GLY A 101 -11.73 5.35 -4.47
C GLY A 101 -10.60 4.75 -3.63
N LEU A 102 -10.15 3.57 -4.04
CA LEU A 102 -8.93 2.97 -3.51
C LEU A 102 -7.73 3.52 -4.27
N ASN A 103 -6.70 3.95 -3.54
CA ASN A 103 -5.52 4.57 -4.17
C ASN A 103 -4.69 3.58 -5.01
N SER A 104 -4.56 2.34 -4.54
CA SER A 104 -3.67 1.34 -5.13
C SER A 104 -4.44 0.11 -5.53
N PHE A 105 -4.86 0.06 -6.78
CA PHE A 105 -5.54 -1.08 -7.38
C PHE A 105 -4.70 -1.65 -8.53
N LYS A 106 -3.61 -2.33 -8.15
CA LYS A 106 -2.71 -3.00 -9.10
C LYS A 106 -2.01 -4.18 -8.43
N PRO A 107 -1.66 -5.23 -9.19
CA PRO A 107 -0.76 -6.27 -8.70
C PRO A 107 0.63 -5.69 -8.47
N ASN A 108 1.35 -6.29 -7.53
CA ASN A 108 2.76 -6.00 -7.34
C ASN A 108 3.59 -6.62 -8.47
N ASP A 109 4.75 -6.03 -8.77
CA ASP A 109 5.66 -6.42 -9.85
C ASP A 109 6.77 -7.39 -9.39
N SER A 110 6.72 -7.88 -8.14
CA SER A 110 7.68 -8.87 -7.66
C SER A 110 7.55 -10.19 -8.43
N ALA A 111 8.67 -10.90 -8.64
CA ALA A 111 8.66 -12.19 -9.34
C ALA A 111 7.67 -13.20 -8.72
N LEU A 112 7.55 -13.19 -7.38
CA LEU A 112 6.59 -14.02 -6.65
C LEU A 112 5.14 -13.61 -6.91
N SER A 113 4.84 -12.30 -6.96
CA SER A 113 3.49 -11.81 -7.28
C SER A 113 3.12 -12.21 -8.71
N THR A 114 4.03 -12.03 -9.66
CA THR A 114 3.82 -12.43 -11.06
C THR A 114 3.53 -13.93 -11.18
N SER A 115 4.32 -14.80 -10.54
CA SER A 115 4.09 -16.24 -10.62
C SER A 115 2.79 -16.69 -9.96
N ILE A 116 2.38 -16.05 -8.85
CA ILE A 116 1.08 -16.30 -8.21
C ILE A 116 -0.07 -15.84 -9.11
N MET A 117 0.05 -14.68 -9.74
CA MET A 117 -0.97 -14.13 -10.63
C MET A 117 -1.10 -14.97 -11.91
N GLU A 118 0.00 -15.43 -12.49
CA GLU A 118 0.02 -16.38 -13.61
C GLU A 118 -0.60 -17.72 -13.23
N ALA A 119 -0.23 -18.29 -12.08
CA ALA A 119 -0.79 -19.56 -11.62
C ALA A 119 -2.31 -19.48 -11.36
N LYS A 120 -2.80 -18.33 -10.88
CA LYS A 120 -4.22 -18.14 -10.53
C LYS A 120 -5.09 -17.69 -11.69
N PHE A 121 -4.58 -16.82 -12.55
CA PHE A 121 -5.35 -16.14 -13.60
C PHE A 121 -4.82 -16.41 -15.02
N GLY A 122 -3.86 -17.32 -15.16
CA GLY A 122 -3.22 -17.70 -16.43
C GLY A 122 -2.21 -16.69 -16.96
N HIS A 123 -2.40 -15.40 -16.67
CA HIS A 123 -1.51 -14.32 -17.11
C HIS A 123 -1.64 -13.10 -16.18
N LYS A 124 -0.61 -12.24 -16.15
CA LYS A 124 -0.50 -11.10 -15.22
C LYS A 124 -1.71 -10.14 -15.22
N THR A 125 -2.41 -9.97 -16.35
CA THR A 125 -3.59 -9.08 -16.47
C THR A 125 -4.92 -9.81 -16.31
N GLY A 126 -4.94 -11.14 -16.25
CA GLY A 126 -6.18 -11.93 -16.27
C GLY A 126 -7.09 -11.73 -15.07
N TRP A 127 -6.56 -11.20 -13.97
CA TRP A 127 -7.37 -10.84 -12.80
C TRP A 127 -8.37 -9.71 -13.08
N LEU A 128 -8.10 -8.81 -14.03
CA LEU A 128 -9.01 -7.70 -14.39
C LEU A 128 -10.29 -8.17 -15.08
N SER A 129 -10.26 -9.32 -15.74
CA SER A 129 -11.42 -9.85 -16.48
C SER A 129 -12.37 -10.70 -15.62
N HIS A 130 -12.06 -10.90 -14.34
CA HIS A 130 -12.78 -11.80 -13.44
C HIS A 130 -13.62 -11.08 -12.36
N GLU A 131 -13.88 -9.78 -12.54
CA GLU A 131 -14.78 -8.98 -11.68
C GLU A 131 -16.19 -8.87 -12.24
#